data_AF-D5BJJ0-F1
#
_entry.id   AF-D5BJJ0-F1
#
_cell.length_a   1.000
_cell.length_b   1.000
_cell.length_c   1.000
_cell.angle_alpha   90.00
_cell.angle_beta   90.00
_cell.angle_gamma   90.00
#
_symmetry.space_group_name_H-M   'P 1'
#
loop_
_entity.id
_entity.type
_entity.pdbx_description
1 polymer ?
#
loop_
_entity_poly.entity_id
_entity_poly.type
_entity_poly.pdbx_seq_one_letter_code
_entity_poly.pdbx_strand_id
1 'polypeptide(L)'
;MVEKLNSETTKNYLKDENEVSQFFISTGLTINYTYNNISFSFVPIGFDYATSTIGKEWIYNQKRWWGFGIGLEPKFLQSLMNK
;
A
#
# COMPACT_ATOMS: atom_id res chain seq x y z
N MET A 1 -3.67 2.76 4.60
CA MET A 1 -4.22 1.65 3.76
C MET A 1 -5.38 1.01 4.52
N VAL A 2 -6.42 0.52 3.85
CA VAL A 2 -7.47 -0.30 4.49
C VAL A 2 -7.37 -1.69 3.89
N GLU A 3 -7.22 -2.71 4.74
CA GLU A 3 -7.13 -4.10 4.32
C GLU A 3 -8.15 -4.98 5.05
N LYS A 4 -8.58 -6.04 4.38
CA LYS A 4 -9.41 -7.07 5.00
C LYS A 4 -8.53 -8.12 5.65
N LEU A 5 -8.74 -8.36 6.94
CA LEU A 5 -8.08 -9.39 7.72
C LEU A 5 -9.00 -10.59 7.89
N ASN A 6 -8.41 -11.77 7.87
CA ASN A 6 -9.05 -13.06 8.06
C ASN A 6 -8.11 -13.97 8.87
N SER A 7 -8.52 -15.23 9.09
CA SER A 7 -7.72 -16.22 9.83
C SER A 7 -6.32 -16.41 9.25
N GLU A 8 -6.20 -16.60 7.93
CA GLU A 8 -4.92 -16.83 7.25
C GLU A 8 -3.93 -15.67 7.43
N THR A 9 -4.44 -14.44 7.28
CA THR A 9 -3.63 -13.22 7.37
C THR A 9 -3.33 -12.80 8.81
N THR A 10 -3.97 -13.42 9.81
CA THR A 10 -3.79 -13.13 11.25
C THR A 10 -3.30 -14.32 12.07
N LYS A 11 -2.68 -15.33 11.43
CA LYS A 11 -2.14 -16.54 12.10
C LYS A 11 -3.21 -17.28 12.93
N ASN A 12 -4.43 -17.37 12.41
CA ASN A 12 -5.60 -17.95 13.08
C ASN A 12 -6.07 -17.20 14.34
N TYR A 13 -5.67 -15.95 14.54
CA TYR A 13 -6.20 -15.10 15.61
C TYR A 13 -7.69 -14.78 15.37
N LEU A 14 -8.04 -14.43 14.13
CA LEU A 14 -9.43 -14.41 13.69
C LEU A 14 -9.87 -15.83 13.35
N LYS A 15 -11.08 -16.22 13.76
CA LYS A 15 -11.68 -17.49 13.33
C LYS A 15 -12.09 -17.39 11.86
N ASP A 16 -12.03 -18.51 11.13
CA ASP A 16 -12.18 -18.60 9.67
C ASP A 16 -13.43 -17.93 9.08
N GLU A 17 -14.48 -17.81 9.88
CA GLU A 17 -15.77 -17.18 9.51
C GLU A 17 -15.81 -15.64 9.69
N ASN A 18 -14.77 -15.04 10.28
CA ASN A 18 -14.73 -13.60 10.58
C ASN A 18 -13.75 -12.85 9.66
N GLU A 19 -14.29 -11.90 8.89
CA GLU A 19 -13.50 -10.88 8.21
C GLU A 19 -13.62 -9.54 8.94
N VAL A 20 -12.50 -8.84 9.12
CA VAL A 20 -12.47 -7.51 9.74
C VAL A 20 -11.69 -6.54 8.87
N SER A 21 -12.27 -5.38 8.60
CA SER A 21 -11.57 -4.28 7.94
C SER A 21 -10.64 -3.57 8.92
N GLN A 22 -9.36 -3.46 8.56
CA GLN A 22 -8.34 -2.82 9.37
C GLN A 22 -7.73 -1.62 8.65
N PHE A 23 -7.61 -0.51 9.36
CA PHE A 23 -6.86 0.65 8.91
C PHE A 23 -5.39 0.55 9.33
N PHE A 24 -4.48 0.77 8.38
CA PHE A 24 -3.04 0.79 8.61
C PHE A 24 -2.46 2.18 8.30
N ILE A 25 -1.53 2.62 9.13
CA ILE A 25 -0.67 3.76 8.87
C ILE A 25 0.60 3.23 8.20
N SER A 26 0.93 3.76 7.02
CA SER A 26 2.07 3.29 6.24
C SER A 26 3.15 4.38 6.20
N THR A 27 4.41 3.98 6.24
CA THR A 27 5.56 4.86 5.97
C THR A 27 6.51 4.17 5.02
N GLY A 28 7.25 4.94 4.23
CA GLY A 28 8.21 4.39 3.29
C GLY A 28 9.02 5.46 2.58
N LEU A 29 10.12 5.02 1.98
CA LEU A 29 10.93 5.84 1.08
C LEU A 29 10.54 5.52 -0.35
N THR A 30 10.18 6.54 -1.13
CA THR A 30 9.78 6.39 -2.54
C THR A 30 10.74 7.13 -3.45
N ILE A 31 11.22 6.44 -4.48
CA ILE A 31 11.99 6.99 -5.60
C ILE A 31 11.06 7.09 -6.79
N ASN A 32 10.91 8.28 -7.35
CA ASN A 32 10.10 8.52 -8.53
C ASN A 32 10.96 9.00 -9.69
N TYR A 33 10.74 8.43 -10.88
CA TYR A 33 11.37 8.85 -12.12
C TYR A 33 10.31 8.98 -13.21
N THR A 34 10.16 10.18 -13.77
CA THR A 34 9.18 10.45 -14.83
C THR A 34 9.91 10.88 -16.10
N TYR A 35 9.58 10.21 -17.21
CA TYR A 35 10.10 10.53 -18.54
C TYR A 35 9.04 10.27 -19.61
N ASN A 36 8.83 11.24 -20.50
CA ASN A 36 7.85 11.15 -21.60
C ASN A 36 6.46 10.64 -21.16
N ASN A 37 5.90 11.21 -20.09
CA ASN A 37 4.58 10.88 -19.54
C ASN A 37 4.48 9.46 -18.95
N ILE A 38 5.61 8.77 -18.80
CA ILE A 38 5.70 7.48 -18.12
C ILE A 38 6.41 7.74 -16.79
N SER A 39 5.75 7.38 -15.70
CA SER A 39 6.28 7.49 -14.35
C SER A 39 6.60 6.11 -13.82
N PHE A 40 7.79 5.96 -13.26
CA PHE A 40 8.23 4.79 -12.51
C PHE A 40 8.37 5.17 -11.05
N SER A 41 7.74 4.40 -10.17
CA SER A 41 7.83 4.57 -8.73
C SER A 41 8.41 3.31 -8.13
N PHE A 42 9.43 3.46 -7.29
CA PHE A 42 10.05 2.35 -6.56
C PHE A 42 10.11 2.69 -5.08
N VAL A 43 9.59 1.78 -4.25
CA VAL A 43 9.63 1.88 -2.79
C VAL A 43 10.62 0.81 -2.30
N PRO A 44 11.91 1.13 -2.09
CA PRO A 44 12.89 0.15 -1.59
C PRO A 44 12.60 -0.32 -0.17
N ILE A 45 11.95 0.54 0.63
CA ILE A 45 11.66 0.27 2.03
C ILE A 45 10.33 0.91 2.42
N GLY A 46 9.36 0.07 2.77
CA GLY A 46 8.07 0.45 3.33
C GLY A 46 7.73 -0.37 4.57
N PHE A 47 6.92 0.19 5.46
CA PHE A 47 6.40 -0.44 6.67
C PHE A 47 4.95 -0.03 6.88
N ASP A 48 4.13 -0.97 7.32
CA ASP A 48 2.75 -0.74 7.72
C ASP A 48 2.55 -0.96 9.21
N TYR A 49 1.78 -0.10 9.86
CA TYR A 49 1.53 -0.10 11.29
C TYR A 49 0.02 -0.22 11.54
N ALA A 50 -0.37 -1.30 12.22
CA ALA A 50 -1.75 -1.52 12.63
C ALA A 50 -2.20 -0.52 13.71
N THR A 51 -3.42 0.00 13.57
CA THR A 51 -4.04 0.89 14.57
C THR A 51 -4.94 0.18 15.57
N SER A 52 -5.30 -1.09 15.34
CA SER A 52 -6.12 -1.89 16.25
C SER A 52 -5.37 -3.10 16.81
N THR A 53 -5.91 -3.69 17.88
CA THR A 53 -5.37 -4.93 18.46
C THR A 53 -5.41 -6.09 17.47
N ILE A 54 -6.49 -6.25 16.71
CA ILE A 54 -6.62 -7.32 15.69
C ILE A 54 -5.58 -7.11 14.59
N GLY A 55 -5.41 -5.87 14.13
CA GLY A 55 -4.46 -5.55 13.07
C GLY A 55 -3.00 -5.85 13.44
N LYS A 56 -2.65 -5.84 14.74
CA LYS A 56 -1.29 -6.16 15.20
C LYS A 56 -0.91 -7.62 14.95
N GLU A 57 -1.91 -8.50 14.85
CA GLU A 57 -1.72 -9.93 14.52
C GLU A 57 -1.55 -10.19 13.02
N TRP A 58 -1.74 -9.16 12.19
CA TRP A 58 -1.49 -9.28 10.75
C TRP A 58 -0.05 -9.69 10.48
N ILE A 59 0.15 -10.68 9.61
CA ILE A 59 1.47 -11.28 9.33
C ILE A 59 2.51 -10.26 8.83
N TYR A 60 2.08 -9.18 8.18
CA TYR A 60 2.94 -8.13 7.64
C TYR A 60 3.01 -6.86 8.49
N ASN A 61 2.35 -6.83 9.66
CA ASN A 61 2.44 -5.68 10.56
C ASN A 61 3.91 -5.42 10.96
N GLN A 62 4.37 -4.19 10.74
CA GLN A 62 5.74 -3.71 10.95
C GLN A 62 6.82 -4.48 10.17
N LYS A 63 6.44 -5.27 9.16
CA LYS A 63 7.40 -5.95 8.29
C LYS A 63 7.82 -5.02 7.17
N ARG A 64 9.12 -5.10 6.83
CA ARG A 64 9.67 -4.40 5.67
C ARG A 64 9.08 -4.99 4.40
N TRP A 65 8.54 -4.15 3.54
CA TRP A 65 8.19 -4.49 2.17
C TRP A 65 8.89 -3.56 1.17
N TRP A 66 8.84 -3.96 -0.09
CA TRP A 66 9.26 -3.13 -1.22
C TRP A 66 8.17 -3.18 -2.28
N GLY A 67 8.10 -2.14 -3.11
CA GLY A 67 7.04 -2.01 -4.11
C GLY A 67 7.55 -1.33 -5.37
N PHE A 68 6.87 -1.57 -6.48
CA PHE A 68 7.13 -0.92 -7.75
C PHE A 68 5.80 -0.56 -8.42
N GLY A 69 5.77 0.58 -9.09
CA GLY A 69 4.59 1.09 -9.78
C GLY A 69 4.96 1.75 -11.10
N ILE A 70 4.05 1.65 -12.08
CA ILE A 70 4.13 2.33 -13.37
C ILE A 70 2.88 3.21 -13.50
N GLY A 71 3.08 4.49 -13.77
CA GLY A 71 2.03 5.45 -14.06
C GLY A 71 2.09 5.93 -15.51
N LEU A 72 0.93 6.10 -16.13
CA LEU A 72 0.79 6.74 -17.43
C LEU A 72 0.02 8.04 -17.25
N GLU A 73 0.60 9.16 -17.68
CA GLU A 73 -0.10 10.44 -17.64
C GLU A 73 -0.98 10.62 -18.89
N PRO A 74 -2.30 10.81 -18.73
CA PRO A 74 -3.19 11.04 -19.86
C PRO A 74 -2.88 12.39 -20.55
N LYS A 75 -2.64 12.35 -21.86
CA LYS A 75 -2.30 13.54 -22.67
C LYS A 75 -3.31 14.69 -22.60
N PHE A 76 -4.57 14.42 -22.24
CA PHE A 76 -5.61 15.46 -22.14
C PHE A 76 -5.39 16.42 -20.95
N LEU A 77 -4.70 15.99 -19.88
CA LEU A 77 -4.34 16.86 -18.76
C LEU A 77 -3.26 17.89 -19.15
N GLN A 78 -2.33 17.50 -20.03
CA GLN A 78 -1.29 18.39 -20.55
C GLN A 78 -1.86 19.51 -21.44
N SER A 79 -2.95 19.22 -22.17
CA SER A 79 -3.65 20.21 -23.00
C SER A 79 -4.38 21.28 -22.17
N LEU A 80 -4.89 20.90 -20.98
CA LEU A 80 -5.57 21.81 -20.05
C LEU A 80 -4.59 22.68 -19.26
N MET A 81 -3.39 22.18 -18.94
CA MET A 81 -2.38 22.93 -18.18
C MET A 81 -1.55 23.90 -19.03
N ASN A 82 -1.55 23.74 -20.36
CA ASN A 82 -0.83 24.61 -21.31
C ASN A 82 -1.73 25.69 -21.95
N LYS A 83 -2.91 25.93 -21.41
CA LYS A 83 -3.83 27.02 -21.80
C LYS A 83 -3.90 28.07 -20.72
#